data_AF-A0A7W5GF67-F1
#
_entry.id   AF-A0A7W5GF67-F1
#
_cell.length_a   1.000
_cell.length_b   1.000
_cell.length_c   1.000
_cell.angle_alpha   90.00
_cell.angle_beta   90.00
_cell.angle_gamma   90.00
#
_symmetry.space_group_name_H-M   'P 1'
#
loop_
_entity.id
_entity.type
_entity.pdbx_description
1 polymer ?
#
loop_
_entity_poly.entity_id
_entity_poly.type
_entity_poly.pdbx_seq_one_letter_code
_entity_poly.pdbx_strand_id
1 'polypeptide(L)'
;MTVREVQTDAAAYRAAVAELAPRVRLGGGVEAVRVIDGRGPWWQKLDRAAGFVVDEPDPVPPEVHALLGALDAPVVVVRRRVRPDIVSDAGSEPVEPRHVVVDAWGGRTDAAALLRDAVGWARVLAGSPLSVVARVDAAAATTIALRAPGGVGASVTRTVGGGVGGALAATALGVRRVEVRVDSASPLSEVVFDDEDGRRTTPVRRESPERLALRRILDAMHSGAAPTDLADLAADDGIVSTGG
;
A
#
# COMPACT_ATOMS: atom_id res chain seq x y z
N MET A 1 -20.45 7.75 21.43
CA MET A 1 -19.31 7.79 20.50
C MET A 1 -18.63 9.13 20.63
N THR A 2 -17.32 9.15 20.90
CA THR A 2 -16.53 10.37 20.95
C THR A 2 -16.20 10.82 19.54
N VAL A 3 -16.58 12.03 19.15
CA VAL A 3 -16.21 12.62 17.86
C VAL A 3 -14.70 12.84 17.84
N ARG A 4 -14.02 12.41 16.77
CA ARG A 4 -12.57 12.60 16.62
C ARG A 4 -12.26 13.83 15.76
N GLU A 5 -11.28 14.62 16.20
CA GLU A 5 -10.73 15.70 15.39
C GLU A 5 -9.76 15.15 14.36
N VAL A 6 -9.76 15.73 13.16
CA VAL A 6 -8.82 15.42 12.07
C VAL A 6 -8.13 16.71 11.66
N GLN A 7 -6.80 16.72 11.72
CA GLN A 7 -5.93 17.81 11.27
C GLN A 7 -5.40 17.50 9.87
N THR A 8 -5.75 18.34 8.89
CA THR A 8 -5.30 18.19 7.51
C THR A 8 -5.47 19.49 6.71
N ASP A 9 -4.52 19.77 5.83
CA ASP A 9 -4.63 20.83 4.83
C ASP A 9 -5.03 20.30 3.44
N ALA A 10 -5.05 18.97 3.26
CA ALA A 10 -5.32 18.32 1.99
C ALA A 10 -6.83 18.34 1.67
N ALA A 11 -7.19 18.84 0.49
CA ALA A 11 -8.58 18.97 0.07
C ALA A 11 -9.34 17.64 0.05
N ALA A 12 -8.70 16.55 -0.39
CA ALA A 12 -9.29 15.22 -0.43
C ALA A 12 -9.65 14.70 0.97
N TYR A 13 -8.80 14.95 1.97
CA TYR A 13 -9.09 14.58 3.35
C TYR A 13 -10.15 15.48 4.00
N ARG A 14 -10.23 16.77 3.64
CA ARG A 14 -11.35 17.62 4.07
C ARG A 14 -12.69 17.11 3.53
N ALA A 15 -12.73 16.64 2.28
CA ALA A 15 -13.92 16.00 1.72
C ALA A 15 -14.26 14.70 2.45
N ALA A 16 -13.27 13.84 2.70
CA ALA A 16 -13.46 12.61 3.45
C ALA A 16 -13.98 12.84 4.89
N VAL A 17 -13.52 13.90 5.56
CA VAL A 17 -14.04 14.31 6.87
C VAL A 17 -15.51 14.72 6.78
N ALA A 18 -15.90 15.47 5.75
CA ALA A 18 -17.30 15.85 5.54
C ALA A 18 -18.20 14.62 5.28
N GLU A 19 -17.72 13.64 4.51
CA GLU A 19 -18.45 12.39 4.24
C GLU A 19 -18.61 11.49 5.47
N LEU A 20 -17.68 11.56 6.43
CA LEU A 20 -17.69 10.73 7.65
C LEU A 20 -18.33 11.41 8.86
N ALA A 21 -18.86 12.62 8.71
CA ALA A 21 -19.61 13.29 9.76
C ALA A 21 -20.83 12.44 10.20
N PRO A 22 -21.19 12.42 11.50
CA PRO A 22 -20.61 13.18 12.61
C PRO A 22 -19.46 12.44 13.33
N ARG A 23 -18.95 11.32 12.81
CA ARG A 23 -17.90 10.51 13.50
C ARG A 23 -16.58 11.28 13.63
N VAL A 24 -16.29 12.15 12.68
CA VAL A 24 -15.12 13.02 12.64
C VAL A 24 -15.52 14.47 12.38
N ARG A 25 -14.64 15.39 12.77
CA ARG A 25 -14.69 16.80 12.38
C ARG A 25 -13.29 17.35 12.16
N LEU A 26 -13.17 18.44 11.42
CA LEU A 26 -11.90 19.16 11.33
C LEU A 26 -11.53 19.75 12.70
N GLY A 27 -10.24 19.70 13.03
CA GLY A 27 -9.71 20.18 14.30
C GLY A 27 -8.19 20.01 14.35
N GLY A 28 -7.57 20.50 15.41
CA GLY A 28 -6.11 20.52 15.57
C GLY A 28 -5.67 20.36 17.02
N GLY A 29 -6.54 19.83 17.89
CA GLY A 29 -6.20 19.52 19.26
C GLY A 29 -5.11 18.44 19.36
N VAL A 30 -4.53 18.31 20.55
CA VAL A 30 -3.46 17.33 20.84
C VAL A 30 -3.90 15.86 20.65
N GLU A 31 -5.20 15.61 20.74
CA GLU A 31 -5.83 14.29 20.53
C GLU A 31 -6.39 14.10 19.12
N ALA A 32 -6.02 14.96 18.16
CA ALA A 32 -6.47 14.85 16.78
C ALA A 32 -5.75 13.71 16.04
N VAL A 33 -6.42 13.15 15.03
CA VAL A 33 -5.77 12.35 13.98
C VAL A 33 -5.06 13.31 13.04
N ARG A 34 -3.76 13.09 12.79
CA ARG A 34 -2.98 13.92 11.87
C ARG A 34 -2.82 13.24 10.53
N VAL A 35 -3.18 13.95 9.46
CA VAL A 35 -2.88 13.52 8.08
C VAL A 35 -1.57 14.16 7.64
N ILE A 36 -0.61 13.33 7.25
CA ILE A 36 0.74 13.72 6.88
C ILE A 36 0.96 13.43 5.39
N ASP A 37 1.43 14.43 4.65
CA ASP A 37 1.98 14.23 3.31
C ASP A 37 3.27 13.42 3.42
N GLY A 38 3.23 12.23 2.81
CA GLY A 38 4.28 11.23 2.81
C GLY A 38 5.50 11.59 1.96
N ARG A 39 5.48 12.69 1.21
CA ARG A 39 6.65 13.12 0.42
C ARG A 39 7.77 13.68 1.29
N GLY A 40 9.00 13.34 0.91
CA GLY A 40 10.23 13.75 1.60
C GLY A 40 10.36 13.15 2.99
N PRO A 41 10.96 13.86 3.97
CA PRO A 41 11.19 13.36 5.31
C PRO A 41 9.93 13.37 6.19
N TRP A 42 8.87 12.67 5.75
CA TRP A 42 7.55 12.67 6.38
C TRP A 42 7.55 12.21 7.84
N TRP A 43 8.46 11.30 8.20
CA TRP A 43 8.61 10.79 9.56
C TRP A 43 8.96 11.89 10.58
N GLN A 44 9.60 12.99 10.14
CA GLN A 44 9.92 14.13 10.99
C GLN A 44 8.67 14.94 11.39
N LYS A 45 7.56 14.74 10.68
CA LYS A 45 6.27 15.41 10.94
C LYS A 45 5.39 14.59 11.90
N LEU A 46 5.81 13.38 12.27
CA LEU A 46 5.10 12.53 13.24
C LEU A 46 5.38 13.03 14.65
N ASP A 47 4.62 14.02 15.06
CA ASP A 47 4.63 14.56 16.41
C ASP A 47 3.24 14.45 17.02
N ARG A 48 3.20 14.22 18.35
CA ARG A 48 2.04 14.11 19.26
C ARG A 48 0.67 14.18 18.56
N ALA A 49 0.07 13.01 18.37
CA ALA A 49 -1.29 12.84 17.84
C ALA A 49 -1.93 11.60 18.47
N ALA A 50 -3.26 11.52 18.43
CA ALA A 50 -3.96 10.30 18.83
C ALA A 50 -3.87 9.18 17.77
N GLY A 51 -3.44 9.52 16.55
CA GLY A 51 -3.23 8.60 15.45
C GLY A 51 -2.75 9.35 14.21
N PHE A 52 -2.12 8.61 13.29
CA PHE A 52 -1.55 9.18 12.06
C PHE A 52 -2.12 8.51 10.82
N VAL A 53 -2.36 9.31 9.78
CA VAL A 53 -2.55 8.84 8.41
C VAL A 53 -1.42 9.40 7.57
N VAL A 54 -0.61 8.53 6.97
CA VAL A 54 0.52 8.94 6.11
C VAL A 54 0.14 8.67 4.66
N ASP A 55 0.03 9.73 3.88
CA ASP A 55 -0.44 9.68 2.49
C ASP A 55 0.71 9.59 1.49
N GLU A 56 0.80 8.47 0.76
CA GLU A 56 1.88 8.15 -0.20
C GLU A 56 3.28 8.40 0.39
N PRO A 57 3.68 7.69 1.46
CA PRO A 57 5.04 7.84 1.99
C PRO A 57 6.07 7.57 0.91
N ASP A 58 7.08 8.42 0.79
CA ASP A 58 8.32 8.06 0.11
C ASP A 58 9.04 6.95 0.92
N PRO A 59 9.81 6.07 0.25
CA PRO A 59 10.62 5.05 0.93
C PRO A 59 11.55 5.66 1.97
N VAL A 60 11.73 4.97 3.10
CA VAL A 60 12.60 5.45 4.19
C VAL A 60 13.71 4.43 4.53
N PRO A 61 14.83 4.88 5.11
CA PRO A 61 15.91 3.99 5.54
C PRO A 61 15.47 3.01 6.66
N PRO A 62 16.14 1.85 6.79
CA PRO A 62 15.82 0.85 7.83
C PRO A 62 15.85 1.38 9.26
N GLU A 63 16.77 2.29 9.59
CA GLU A 63 16.85 2.93 10.90
C GLU A 63 15.62 3.79 11.22
N VAL A 64 15.00 4.39 10.20
CA VAL A 64 13.75 5.15 10.36
C VAL A 64 12.60 4.19 10.61
N HIS A 65 12.54 3.05 9.92
CA HIS A 65 11.52 2.02 10.18
C HIS A 65 11.55 1.51 11.62
N ALA A 66 12.74 1.32 12.20
CA ALA A 66 12.87 0.93 13.61
C ALA A 66 12.28 1.98 14.56
N LEU A 67 12.49 3.28 14.28
CA LEU A 67 11.90 4.37 15.06
C LEU A 67 10.37 4.43 14.89
N LEU A 68 9.87 4.23 13.67
CA LEU A 68 8.44 4.21 13.38
C LEU A 68 7.73 3.05 14.10
N GLY A 69 8.36 1.89 14.20
CA GLY A 69 7.84 0.74 14.93
C GLY A 69 7.73 0.94 16.45
N ALA A 70 8.36 1.97 17.00
CA ALA A 70 8.31 2.31 18.42
C ALA A 70 7.25 3.36 18.76
N LEU A 71 6.42 3.78 17.80
CA LEU A 71 5.34 4.75 18.04
C LEU A 71 4.17 4.10 18.81
N ASP A 72 3.71 4.79 19.86
CA ASP A 72 2.54 4.35 20.64
C ASP A 72 1.21 4.63 19.94
N ALA A 73 1.19 5.59 19.01
CA ALA A 73 -0.02 5.97 18.28
C ALA A 73 -0.20 5.09 17.03
N PRO A 74 -1.43 4.64 16.71
CA PRO A 74 -1.68 3.88 15.49
C PRO A 74 -1.36 4.70 14.25
N VAL A 75 -0.75 4.06 13.25
CA VAL A 75 -0.40 4.67 11.96
C VAL A 75 -1.05 3.88 10.84
N VAL A 76 -1.84 4.57 10.01
CA VAL A 76 -2.39 4.03 8.77
C VAL A 76 -1.60 4.62 7.61
N VAL A 77 -1.14 3.76 6.71
CA VAL A 77 -0.40 4.16 5.51
C VAL A 77 -1.34 4.07 4.31
N VAL A 78 -1.39 5.13 3.52
CA VAL A 78 -2.17 5.19 2.28
C VAL A 78 -1.22 5.04 1.11
N ARG A 79 -1.29 3.88 0.46
CA ARG A 79 -0.65 3.58 -0.82
C ARG A 79 -1.74 3.30 -1.82
N ARG A 80 -2.06 4.25 -2.69
CA ARG A 80 -3.19 4.13 -3.63
C ARG A 80 -3.05 2.95 -4.57
N ARG A 81 -1.82 2.47 -4.80
CA ARG A 81 -1.62 1.27 -5.61
C ARG A 81 -1.70 -0.03 -4.85
N VAL A 82 -1.58 -0.04 -3.53
CA VAL A 82 -1.68 -1.24 -2.68
C VAL A 82 -2.79 -1.01 -1.65
N ARG A 83 -3.98 -0.68 -2.15
CA ARG A 83 -5.11 -0.33 -1.30
C ARG A 83 -5.56 -1.53 -0.45
N PRO A 84 -5.80 -1.36 0.86
CA PRO A 84 -6.19 -2.46 1.76
C PRO A 84 -7.48 -3.20 1.37
N ASP A 85 -8.46 -2.49 0.82
CA ASP A 85 -9.73 -3.10 0.37
C ASP A 85 -9.53 -3.94 -0.90
N ILE A 86 -8.67 -3.50 -1.82
CA ILE A 86 -8.27 -4.28 -3.00
C ILE A 86 -7.40 -5.48 -2.61
N VAL A 87 -6.52 -5.32 -1.61
CA VAL A 87 -5.76 -6.43 -1.01
C VAL A 87 -6.72 -7.46 -0.41
N SER A 88 -7.75 -7.02 0.31
CA SER A 88 -8.79 -7.91 0.84
C SER A 88 -9.56 -8.62 -0.26
N ASP A 89 -9.83 -7.96 -1.38
CA ASP A 89 -10.49 -8.57 -2.54
C ASP A 89 -9.63 -9.63 -3.20
N ALA A 90 -8.33 -9.37 -3.38
CA ALA A 90 -7.37 -10.33 -3.90
C ALA A 90 -7.22 -11.58 -3.01
N GLY A 91 -7.43 -11.44 -1.69
CA GLY A 91 -7.43 -12.54 -0.73
C GLY A 91 -8.81 -13.14 -0.43
N SER A 92 -9.87 -12.71 -1.12
CA SER A 92 -11.24 -13.14 -0.82
C SER A 92 -11.54 -14.59 -1.23
N GLU A 93 -10.79 -15.11 -2.20
CA GLU A 93 -10.83 -16.51 -2.62
C GLU A 93 -9.48 -17.18 -2.37
N PRO A 94 -9.44 -18.43 -1.86
CA PRO A 94 -8.18 -19.11 -1.60
C PRO A 94 -7.47 -19.42 -2.93
N VAL A 95 -6.21 -19.01 -3.01
CA VAL A 95 -5.28 -19.32 -4.10
C VAL A 95 -4.03 -19.92 -3.48
N GLU A 96 -3.55 -21.04 -4.04
CA GLU A 96 -2.24 -21.62 -3.71
C GLU A 96 -1.23 -21.22 -4.80
N PRO A 97 -0.59 -20.05 -4.69
CA PRO A 97 0.34 -19.59 -5.70
C PRO A 97 1.57 -20.49 -5.76
N ARG A 98 1.98 -20.87 -6.97
CA ARG A 98 3.27 -21.50 -7.28
C ARG A 98 4.29 -20.45 -7.72
N HIS A 99 3.83 -19.37 -8.35
CA HIS A 99 4.66 -18.23 -8.73
C HIS A 99 3.85 -16.94 -8.71
N VAL A 100 4.50 -15.81 -8.45
CA VAL A 100 3.89 -14.48 -8.57
C VAL A 100 4.68 -13.66 -9.59
N VAL A 101 3.98 -12.96 -10.47
CA VAL A 101 4.58 -12.04 -11.45
C VAL A 101 3.99 -10.67 -11.22
N VAL A 102 4.83 -9.65 -11.10
CA VAL A 102 4.40 -8.26 -10.99
C VAL A 102 5.15 -7.42 -12.00
N ASP A 103 4.41 -6.84 -12.94
CA ASP A 103 4.94 -5.90 -13.91
C ASP A 103 4.40 -4.50 -13.60
N ALA A 104 5.30 -3.55 -13.46
CA ALA A 104 4.97 -2.15 -13.19
C ALA A 104 5.62 -1.23 -14.23
N TRP A 105 4.93 -0.17 -14.59
CA TRP A 105 5.42 0.83 -15.55
C TRP A 105 4.93 2.23 -15.16
N GLY A 106 5.81 3.22 -15.29
CA GLY A 106 5.46 4.59 -14.94
C GLY A 106 6.58 5.60 -15.17
N GLY A 107 6.30 6.84 -14.76
CA GLY A 107 7.22 7.96 -14.87
C GLY A 107 8.42 7.88 -13.91
N ARG A 108 9.51 8.56 -14.26
CA ARG A 108 10.76 8.56 -13.47
C ARG A 108 10.58 9.07 -12.04
N THR A 109 9.73 10.08 -11.84
CA THR A 109 9.52 10.73 -10.54
C THR A 109 8.85 9.84 -9.50
N ASP A 110 8.16 8.78 -9.95
CA ASP A 110 7.40 7.86 -9.09
C ASP A 110 8.03 6.46 -9.06
N ALA A 111 9.17 6.28 -9.75
CA ALA A 111 9.75 4.96 -10.00
C ALA A 111 10.16 4.19 -8.73
N ALA A 112 10.50 4.88 -7.64
CA ALA A 112 10.83 4.24 -6.36
C ALA A 112 9.57 3.75 -5.64
N ALA A 113 8.57 4.62 -5.48
CA ALA A 113 7.29 4.28 -4.89
C ALA A 113 6.57 3.18 -5.68
N LEU A 114 6.61 3.25 -7.03
CA LEU A 114 6.04 2.23 -7.90
C LEU A 114 6.72 0.86 -7.74
N LEU A 115 8.05 0.82 -7.63
CA LEU A 115 8.77 -0.44 -7.38
C LEU A 115 8.37 -1.04 -6.03
N ARG A 116 8.26 -0.22 -4.99
CA ARG A 116 7.80 -0.64 -3.67
C ARG A 116 6.37 -1.17 -3.70
N ASP A 117 5.48 -0.53 -4.45
CA ASP A 117 4.10 -0.99 -4.64
C ASP A 117 4.03 -2.31 -5.39
N ALA A 118 4.87 -2.50 -6.39
CA ALA A 118 5.00 -3.78 -7.09
C ALA A 118 5.50 -4.89 -6.15
N VAL A 119 6.51 -4.61 -5.31
CA VAL A 119 6.98 -5.54 -4.26
C VAL A 119 5.88 -5.84 -3.24
N GLY A 120 5.12 -4.82 -2.83
CA GLY A 120 4.00 -4.99 -1.89
C GLY A 120 2.94 -5.93 -2.44
N TRP A 121 2.58 -5.83 -3.71
CA TRP A 121 1.70 -6.80 -4.36
C TRP A 121 2.30 -8.19 -4.44
N ALA A 122 3.60 -8.32 -4.72
CA ALA A 122 4.26 -9.61 -4.72
C ALA A 122 4.16 -10.29 -3.35
N ARG A 123 4.40 -9.55 -2.26
CA ARG A 123 4.26 -10.03 -0.87
C ARG A 123 2.82 -10.43 -0.55
N VAL A 124 1.85 -9.58 -0.90
CA VAL A 124 0.43 -9.84 -0.68
C VAL A 124 -0.01 -11.13 -1.38
N LEU A 125 0.30 -11.26 -2.67
CA LEU A 125 -0.12 -12.43 -3.45
C LEU A 125 0.63 -13.71 -3.08
N ALA A 126 1.89 -13.59 -2.62
CA ALA A 126 2.63 -14.73 -2.07
C ALA A 126 2.18 -15.11 -0.64
N GLY A 127 1.38 -14.27 0.03
CA GLY A 127 0.85 -14.51 1.37
C GLY A 127 1.91 -14.55 2.48
N SER A 128 3.13 -14.09 2.22
CA SER A 128 4.25 -14.19 3.17
C SER A 128 5.36 -13.18 2.86
N PRO A 129 6.23 -12.86 3.85
CA PRO A 129 7.41 -12.03 3.60
C PRO A 129 8.30 -12.61 2.50
N LEU A 130 8.91 -11.73 1.71
CA LEU A 130 9.78 -12.09 0.60
C LEU A 130 11.23 -11.73 0.90
N SER A 131 12.16 -12.53 0.38
CA SER A 131 13.60 -12.22 0.37
C SER A 131 14.11 -12.10 -1.06
N VAL A 132 15.14 -11.26 -1.24
CA VAL A 132 15.79 -11.05 -2.53
C VAL A 132 16.66 -12.26 -2.88
N VAL A 133 16.42 -12.84 -4.06
CA VAL A 133 17.25 -13.88 -4.65
C VAL A 133 18.26 -13.27 -5.62
N ALA A 134 17.78 -12.40 -6.50
CA ALA A 134 18.61 -11.69 -7.47
C ALA A 134 17.96 -10.36 -7.81
N ARG A 135 18.79 -9.37 -8.17
CA ARG A 135 18.34 -8.06 -8.58
C ARG A 135 19.23 -7.54 -9.71
N VAL A 136 18.60 -6.94 -10.71
CA VAL A 136 19.28 -6.27 -11.81
C VAL A 136 18.63 -4.91 -12.00
N ASP A 137 19.44 -3.86 -11.87
CA ASP A 137 19.04 -2.49 -12.15
C ASP A 137 19.67 -2.01 -13.46
N ALA A 138 18.84 -1.42 -14.30
CA ALA A 138 19.20 -0.73 -15.52
C ALA A 138 18.58 0.68 -15.50
N ALA A 139 19.07 1.58 -16.35
CA ALA A 139 18.65 2.99 -16.35
C ALA A 139 17.13 3.18 -16.54
N ALA A 140 16.47 2.27 -17.27
CA ALA A 140 15.04 2.34 -17.57
C ALA A 140 14.25 1.13 -17.05
N ALA A 141 14.88 0.21 -16.32
CA ALA A 141 14.20 -0.97 -15.81
C ALA A 141 14.87 -1.54 -14.56
N THR A 142 14.09 -2.07 -13.63
CA THR A 142 14.57 -2.89 -12.51
C THR A 142 13.87 -4.23 -12.58
N THR A 143 14.61 -5.32 -12.41
CA THR A 143 14.05 -6.67 -12.28
C THR A 143 14.55 -7.28 -10.98
N ILE A 144 13.64 -7.86 -10.20
CA ILE A 144 13.92 -8.50 -8.92
C ILE A 144 13.33 -9.90 -8.92
N ALA A 145 14.16 -10.91 -8.66
CA ALA A 145 13.73 -12.24 -8.31
C ALA A 145 13.64 -12.34 -6.79
N LEU A 146 12.49 -12.78 -6.30
CA LEU A 146 12.15 -12.88 -4.89
C LEU A 146 11.73 -14.31 -4.53
N ARG A 147 11.83 -14.66 -3.25
CA ARG A 147 11.38 -15.95 -2.72
C ARG A 147 10.72 -15.82 -1.36
N ALA A 148 9.59 -16.50 -1.20
CA ALA A 148 8.93 -16.70 0.07
C ALA A 148 9.52 -17.91 0.83
N PRO A 149 9.41 -17.97 2.18
CA PRO A 149 9.83 -19.13 2.98
C PRO A 149 9.21 -20.46 2.54
N GLY A 150 7.95 -20.43 2.06
CA GLY A 150 7.24 -21.61 1.54
C GLY A 150 7.66 -22.05 0.13
N GLY A 151 8.69 -21.44 -0.45
CA GLY A 151 9.22 -21.76 -1.78
C GLY A 151 8.51 -21.09 -2.95
N VAL A 152 7.46 -20.30 -2.70
CA VAL A 152 6.79 -19.49 -3.74
C VAL A 152 7.79 -18.46 -4.26
N GLY A 153 8.13 -18.54 -5.55
CA GLY A 153 8.96 -17.54 -6.21
C GLY A 153 8.12 -16.34 -6.65
N ALA A 154 8.72 -15.15 -6.67
CA ALA A 154 8.11 -13.99 -7.32
C ALA A 154 9.09 -13.28 -8.25
N SER A 155 8.60 -12.77 -9.38
CA SER A 155 9.35 -11.90 -10.29
C SER A 155 8.69 -10.53 -10.31
N VAL A 156 9.48 -9.48 -10.06
CA VAL A 156 9.02 -8.10 -10.04
C VAL A 156 9.81 -7.31 -11.08
N THR A 157 9.11 -6.77 -12.06
CA THR A 157 9.69 -5.89 -13.08
C THR A 157 9.11 -4.49 -12.91
N ARG A 158 9.97 -3.47 -12.91
CA ARG A 158 9.55 -2.07 -13.05
C ARG A 158 10.25 -1.44 -14.24
N THR A 159 9.48 -0.98 -15.21
CA THR A 159 9.97 -0.20 -16.34
C THR A 159 9.70 1.30 -16.17
N VAL A 160 10.60 2.13 -16.70
CA VAL A 160 10.48 3.58 -16.70
C VAL A 160 10.37 4.03 -18.15
N GLY A 161 9.21 4.58 -18.52
CA GLY A 161 8.89 5.03 -19.87
C GLY A 161 7.70 5.98 -19.84
N GLY A 162 7.67 6.97 -20.75
CA GLY A 162 6.85 8.19 -20.71
C GLY A 162 5.38 8.06 -20.29
N GLY A 163 4.89 9.09 -19.59
CA GLY A 163 3.50 9.26 -19.14
C GLY A 163 3.41 9.93 -17.75
N VAL A 164 2.22 10.45 -17.40
CA VAL A 164 1.88 10.86 -16.03
C VAL A 164 1.15 9.69 -15.37
N GLY A 165 1.62 9.25 -14.21
CA GLY A 165 1.05 8.12 -13.47
C GLY A 165 1.89 6.86 -13.54
N GLY A 166 1.54 5.89 -12.69
CA GLY A 166 2.14 4.56 -12.66
C GLY A 166 1.04 3.51 -12.64
N ALA A 167 1.27 2.42 -13.35
CA ALA A 167 0.38 1.28 -13.38
C ALA A 167 1.16 0.00 -13.08
N LEU A 168 0.44 -0.99 -12.58
CA LEU A 168 0.96 -2.32 -12.33
C LEU A 168 -0.09 -3.38 -12.62
N ALA A 169 0.41 -4.56 -13.00
CA ALA A 169 -0.34 -5.80 -13.06
C ALA A 169 0.40 -6.82 -12.19
N ALA A 170 -0.31 -7.39 -11.22
CA ALA A 170 0.21 -8.43 -10.33
C ALA A 170 -0.61 -9.70 -10.52
N THR A 171 0.06 -10.83 -10.78
CA THR A 171 -0.59 -12.11 -11.05
C THR A 171 -0.02 -13.19 -10.14
N ALA A 172 -0.88 -13.87 -9.38
CA ALA A 172 -0.51 -15.12 -8.71
C ALA A 172 -0.94 -16.30 -9.57
N LEU A 173 0.01 -17.18 -9.87
CA LEU A 173 -0.13 -18.34 -10.74
C LEU A 173 -0.15 -19.61 -9.89
N GLY A 174 -1.28 -20.29 -9.83
CA GLY A 174 -1.43 -21.60 -9.19
C GLY A 174 -2.36 -22.50 -10.01
N VAL A 175 -3.08 -23.41 -9.34
CA VAL A 175 -4.23 -24.11 -9.96
C VAL A 175 -5.32 -23.11 -10.36
N ARG A 176 -5.43 -22.05 -9.58
CA ARG A 176 -6.28 -20.88 -9.83
C ARG A 176 -5.38 -19.69 -10.06
N ARG A 177 -5.79 -18.77 -10.91
CA ARG A 177 -5.08 -17.53 -11.19
C ARG A 177 -5.83 -16.35 -10.58
N VAL A 178 -5.11 -15.49 -9.88
CA VAL A 178 -5.62 -14.17 -9.48
C VAL A 178 -4.77 -13.09 -10.14
N GLU A 179 -5.44 -12.13 -10.78
CA GLU A 179 -4.83 -10.99 -11.46
C GLU A 179 -5.36 -9.71 -10.81
N VAL A 180 -4.45 -8.83 -10.42
CA VAL A 180 -4.74 -7.51 -9.87
C VAL A 180 -4.17 -6.46 -10.81
N ARG A 181 -5.00 -5.53 -11.26
CA ARG A 181 -4.59 -4.42 -12.12
C ARG A 181 -4.88 -3.10 -11.43
N VAL A 182 -3.88 -2.23 -11.39
CA VAL A 182 -3.99 -0.90 -10.81
C VAL A 182 -3.35 0.08 -11.78
N ASP A 183 -4.04 1.18 -12.07
CA ASP A 183 -3.53 2.26 -12.91
C ASP A 183 -3.83 3.59 -12.23
N SER A 184 -2.81 4.40 -11.91
CA SER A 184 -3.02 5.72 -11.30
C SER A 184 -3.81 6.71 -12.17
N ALA A 185 -3.89 6.49 -13.50
CA ALA A 185 -4.73 7.27 -14.39
C ALA A 185 -6.21 6.83 -14.35
N SER A 186 -6.50 5.65 -13.81
CA SER A 186 -7.84 5.12 -13.62
C SER A 186 -8.21 5.12 -12.14
N PRO A 187 -9.41 5.58 -11.75
CA PRO A 187 -9.86 5.43 -10.36
C PRO A 187 -10.17 3.97 -10.00
N LEU A 188 -10.13 3.05 -10.97
CA LEU A 188 -10.58 1.67 -10.83
C LEU A 188 -9.39 0.71 -10.76
N SER A 189 -9.27 0.02 -9.63
CA SER A 189 -8.49 -1.20 -9.52
C SER A 189 -9.37 -2.40 -9.84
N GLU A 190 -8.82 -3.40 -10.53
CA GLU A 190 -9.51 -4.63 -10.90
C GLU A 190 -8.87 -5.82 -10.20
N VAL A 191 -9.67 -6.71 -9.63
CA VAL A 191 -9.24 -8.03 -9.17
C VAL A 191 -10.04 -9.07 -9.92
N VAL A 192 -9.34 -10.02 -10.53
CA VAL A 192 -9.89 -11.05 -11.38
C VAL A 192 -9.41 -12.41 -10.92
N PHE A 193 -10.35 -13.34 -10.75
CA PHE A 193 -10.08 -14.75 -10.55
C PHE A 193 -10.37 -15.51 -11.84
N ASP A 194 -9.52 -16.46 -12.16
CA ASP A 194 -9.61 -17.28 -13.36
C ASP A 194 -9.29 -18.73 -12.98
N ASP A 195 -10.28 -19.60 -13.17
CA ASP A 195 -10.22 -21.03 -12.91
C ASP A 195 -11.09 -21.81 -13.91
N GLU A 196 -11.33 -23.09 -13.65
CA GLU A 196 -12.10 -23.97 -14.54
C GLU A 196 -13.56 -23.52 -14.74
N ASP A 197 -14.13 -22.79 -13.77
CA ASP A 197 -15.48 -22.21 -13.84
C ASP A 197 -15.51 -20.89 -14.65
N GLY A 198 -14.33 -20.44 -15.10
CA GLY A 198 -14.15 -19.25 -15.91
C GLY A 198 -13.74 -18.02 -15.11
N ARG A 199 -13.87 -16.86 -15.75
CA ARG A 199 -13.37 -15.58 -15.26
C ARG A 199 -14.41 -14.87 -14.40
N ARG A 200 -14.03 -14.52 -13.16
CA ARG A 200 -14.84 -13.72 -12.23
C ARG A 200 -14.10 -12.43 -11.85
N THR A 201 -14.78 -11.30 -11.93
CA THR A 201 -14.22 -9.99 -11.55
C THR A 201 -14.90 -9.50 -10.27
N THR A 202 -14.11 -9.02 -9.31
CA THR A 202 -14.67 -8.48 -8.06
C THR A 202 -15.39 -7.15 -8.30
N PRO A 203 -16.41 -6.81 -7.48
CA PRO A 203 -17.09 -5.53 -7.59
C PRO A 203 -16.15 -4.34 -7.36
N VAL A 204 -16.30 -3.30 -8.17
CA VAL A 204 -15.54 -2.04 -8.04
C VAL A 204 -15.74 -1.40 -6.65
N ARG A 205 -14.62 -1.07 -5.99
CA ARG A 205 -14.61 -0.27 -4.76
C ARG A 205 -14.77 1.22 -5.08
N ARG A 206 -15.86 1.82 -4.60
CA ARG A 206 -16.19 3.24 -4.81
C ARG A 206 -15.79 4.17 -3.67
N GLU A 207 -15.44 3.62 -2.50
CA GLU A 207 -14.93 4.43 -1.39
C GLU A 207 -13.56 5.03 -1.78
N SER A 208 -13.37 6.32 -1.50
CA SER A 208 -12.10 6.99 -1.76
C SER A 208 -11.00 6.48 -0.81
N PRO A 209 -9.73 6.47 -1.25
CA PRO A 209 -8.60 6.08 -0.39
C PRO A 209 -8.54 6.88 0.93
N GLU A 210 -8.85 8.17 0.88
CA GLU A 210 -8.79 9.07 2.04
C GLU A 210 -9.88 8.72 3.06
N ARG A 211 -11.10 8.44 2.59
CA ARG A 211 -12.19 8.01 3.46
C ARG A 211 -11.93 6.64 4.06
N LEU A 212 -11.42 5.70 3.27
CA LEU A 212 -11.00 4.38 3.74
C LEU A 212 -9.93 4.52 4.84
N ALA A 213 -8.93 5.36 4.63
CA ALA A 213 -7.86 5.61 5.59
C ALA A 213 -8.39 6.18 6.91
N LEU A 214 -9.26 7.20 6.84
CA LEU A 214 -9.90 7.76 8.02
C LEU A 214 -10.78 6.74 8.76
N ARG A 215 -11.49 5.87 8.05
CA ARG A 215 -12.25 4.79 8.70
C ARG A 215 -11.32 3.79 9.39
N ARG A 216 -10.25 3.34 8.73
CA ARG A 216 -9.26 2.40 9.28
C ARG A 216 -8.59 2.94 10.54
N ILE A 217 -8.17 4.20 10.55
CA ILE A 217 -7.52 4.78 11.74
C ILE A 217 -8.49 4.90 12.92
N LEU A 218 -9.76 5.27 12.66
CA LEU A 218 -10.79 5.29 13.71
C LEU A 218 -11.06 3.91 14.28
N ASP A 219 -11.12 2.89 13.42
CA ASP A 219 -11.37 1.51 13.83
C ASP A 219 -10.17 0.97 14.64
N ALA A 220 -8.93 1.29 14.26
CA ALA A 220 -7.72 0.98 15.02
C ALA A 220 -7.71 1.65 16.40
N MET A 221 -8.02 2.95 16.45
CA MET A 221 -8.13 3.68 17.73
C MET A 221 -9.25 3.17 18.63
N HIS A 222 -10.35 2.67 18.06
CA HIS A 222 -11.47 2.15 18.82
C HIS A 222 -11.19 0.75 19.38
N SER A 223 -10.60 -0.12 18.56
CA SER A 223 -10.27 -1.50 18.93
C SER A 223 -8.99 -1.64 19.73
N GLY A 224 -8.10 -0.64 19.67
CA GLY A 224 -6.73 -0.73 20.19
C GLY A 224 -5.82 -1.63 19.35
N ALA A 225 -6.29 -2.14 18.20
CA ALA A 225 -5.49 -2.98 17.32
C ALA A 225 -4.45 -2.14 16.58
N ALA A 226 -3.18 -2.57 16.60
CA ALA A 226 -2.12 -1.96 15.82
C ALA A 226 -2.26 -2.36 14.34
N PRO A 227 -2.38 -1.39 13.40
CA PRO A 227 -2.35 -1.69 11.98
C PRO A 227 -1.01 -2.30 11.56
N THR A 228 -1.01 -3.23 10.60
CA THR A 228 0.22 -3.84 10.06
C THR A 228 0.97 -2.92 9.10
N ASP A 229 0.38 -1.78 8.75
CA ASP A 229 0.82 -0.84 7.72
C ASP A 229 2.31 -0.49 7.77
N LEU A 230 2.86 -0.19 8.95
CA LEU A 230 4.28 0.15 9.10
C LEU A 230 5.20 -1.06 8.93
N ALA A 231 4.81 -2.23 9.42
CA ALA A 231 5.59 -3.46 9.26
C ALA A 231 5.62 -3.90 7.79
N ASP A 232 4.47 -3.80 7.12
CA ASP A 232 4.32 -4.07 5.69
C ASP A 232 5.15 -3.08 4.85
N LEU A 233 5.13 -1.79 5.20
CA LEU A 233 5.95 -0.77 4.54
C LEU A 233 7.45 -1.04 4.71
N ALA A 234 7.89 -1.40 5.93
CA ALA A 234 9.28 -1.72 6.24
C ALA A 234 9.78 -2.95 5.45
N ALA A 235 8.95 -3.99 5.34
CA ALA A 235 9.29 -5.17 4.56
C ALA A 235 9.47 -4.84 3.07
N ASP A 236 8.58 -4.01 2.51
CA ASP A 236 8.61 -3.62 1.11
C ASP A 236 9.80 -2.69 0.81
N ASP A 237 10.05 -1.68 1.66
CA ASP A 237 11.20 -0.77 1.55
C ASP A 237 12.54 -1.52 1.70
N GLY A 238 12.59 -2.53 2.58
CA GLY A 238 13.77 -3.36 2.79
C GLY A 238 14.23 -4.08 1.51
N ILE A 239 13.30 -4.56 0.69
CA ILE A 239 13.59 -5.18 -0.62
C ILE A 239 14.03 -4.15 -1.66
N VAL A 240 13.42 -2.96 -1.65
CA VAL A 240 13.75 -1.91 -2.63
C VAL A 240 15.14 -1.32 -2.36
N SER A 241 15.56 -1.26 -1.09
CA SER A 241 16.84 -0.71 -0.66
C SER A 241 18.03 -1.67 -0.77
N THR A 242 17.82 -2.97 -0.96
CA THR A 242 18.90 -4.00 -1.02
C THR A 242 19.74 -3.98 -2.33
N GLY A 243 19.64 -2.93 -3.14
CA GLY A 243 20.28 -2.79 -4.46
C GLY A 243 21.38 -1.72 -4.53
N GLY A 244 22.23 -1.62 -3.50
CA GLY A 244 23.39 -0.72 -3.44
C GLY A 244 24.71 -1.48 -3.40
#